data_AF-A0A439ZGC1-F1
#
_entry.id   AF-A0A439ZGC1-F1
#
_cell.length_a   1.000
_cell.length_b   1.000
_cell.length_c   1.000
_cell.angle_alpha   90.00
_cell.angle_beta   90.00
_cell.angle_gamma   90.00
#
_symmetry.space_group_name_H-M   'P 1'
#
loop_
_entity.id
_entity.type
_entity.pdbx_description
1 polymer ?
#
loop_
_entity_poly.entity_id
_entity_poly.type
_entity_poly.pdbx_seq_one_letter_code
_entity_poly.pdbx_strand_id
1 'polypeptide(L)' 'ALGSTESPIQLELQALSVKAAGQGTQPKLDISAVLPSAATSLAEVEGLTLALHSDAFDVKSRTGPISGTVTADKIGLD' A
#
# COMPACT_ATOMS: atom_id res chain seq x y z
N ALA A 1 -10.93 2.76 -17.31
CA ALA A 1 -9.89 2.84 -16.27
C ALA A 1 -10.18 1.78 -15.23
N LEU A 2 -9.16 1.21 -14.59
CA LEU A 2 -9.34 0.23 -13.52
C LEU A 2 -9.96 0.91 -12.28
N GLY A 3 -10.71 0.15 -11.48
CA GLY A 3 -11.35 0.62 -10.25
C GLY A 3 -12.75 1.22 -10.44
N SER A 4 -13.37 1.10 -11.62
CA SER A 4 -14.77 1.44 -11.84
C SER A 4 -15.67 0.22 -11.64
N THR A 5 -17.00 0.43 -11.58
CA THR A 5 -17.97 -0.68 -11.55
C THR A 5 -17.82 -1.60 -12.77
N GLU A 6 -17.50 -1.03 -13.93
CA GLU A 6 -17.29 -1.77 -15.19
C GLU A 6 -15.92 -2.48 -15.27
N SER A 7 -14.95 -2.07 -14.46
CA SER A 7 -13.60 -2.65 -14.42
C SER A 7 -13.08 -2.64 -12.98
N PRO A 8 -13.62 -3.52 -12.11
CA PRO A 8 -13.27 -3.52 -10.69
C PRO A 8 -11.84 -4.03 -10.46
N ILE A 9 -11.26 -3.62 -9.33
CA ILE A 9 -10.02 -4.19 -8.80
C ILE A 9 -10.42 -5.00 -7.57
N GLN A 10 -10.10 -6.30 -7.58
CA GLN A 10 -10.31 -7.18 -6.45
C GLN A 10 -9.02 -7.22 -5.64
N LEU A 11 -9.11 -6.91 -4.35
CA LEU A 11 -7.97 -6.89 -3.43
C LEU A 11 -8.28 -7.81 -2.25
N GLU A 12 -7.43 -8.81 -2.03
CA GLU A 12 -7.47 -9.59 -0.80
C GLU A 12 -6.48 -9.00 0.19
N LEU A 13 -6.96 -8.59 1.37
CA LEU A 13 -6.13 -8.00 2.41
C LEU A 13 -5.99 -8.99 3.56
N GLN A 14 -4.77 -9.48 3.80
CA GLN A 14 -4.48 -10.35 4.93
C GLN A 14 -4.11 -9.54 6.17
N ALA A 15 -3.27 -8.53 6.00
CA ALA A 15 -2.80 -7.70 7.10
C ALA A 15 -2.58 -6.25 6.66
N LEU A 16 -2.91 -5.32 7.55
CA LEU A 16 -2.58 -3.91 7.45
C LEU A 16 -2.08 -3.44 8.81
N SER A 17 -0.95 -2.76 8.82
CA SER A 17 -0.38 -2.16 10.03
C SER A 17 0.00 -0.72 9.77
N VAL A 18 -0.25 0.12 10.76
CA VAL A 18 0.15 1.52 10.78
C VAL A 18 0.78 1.80 12.13
N LYS A 19 1.97 2.39 12.11
CA LYS A 19 2.68 2.83 13.30
C LYS A 19 3.11 4.27 13.13
N ALA A 20 2.72 5.11 14.09
CA ALA A 20 3.22 6.47 14.21
C ALA A 20 4.06 6.58 15.49
N ALA A 21 5.25 7.16 15.39
CA ALA A 21 6.16 7.35 16.53
C ALA A 21 6.82 8.73 16.49
N GLY A 22 7.06 9.31 17.67
CA GLY A 22 7.62 10.66 17.81
C GLY A 22 6.63 11.64 18.44
N GLN A 23 7.16 12.76 18.94
CA GLN A 23 6.39 13.85 19.55
C GLN A 23 6.38 15.06 18.60
N GLY A 24 5.25 15.78 18.53
CA GLY A 24 5.12 16.97 17.68
C GLY A 24 4.32 16.74 16.38
N THR A 25 4.44 17.67 15.43
CA THR A 25 3.59 17.69 14.22
C THR A 25 4.10 16.84 13.06
N GLN A 26 5.32 16.30 13.17
CA GLN A 26 5.98 15.50 12.14
C GLN A 26 6.46 14.15 12.70
N PRO A 27 5.54 13.23 13.05
CA PRO A 27 5.93 11.89 13.47
C PRO A 27 6.60 11.09 12.35
N LYS A 28 7.39 10.11 12.77
CA LYS A 28 7.74 8.97 11.93
C LYS A 28 6.50 8.12 11.69
N LEU A 29 6.27 7.73 10.45
CA LEU A 29 5.14 6.92 10.01
C LEU A 29 5.65 5.68 9.27
N ASP A 30 5.27 4.50 9.75
CA ASP A 30 5.48 3.22 9.07
C ASP A 30 4.10 2.62 8.73
N ILE A 31 3.91 2.24 7.46
CA ILE A 31 2.70 1.56 6.98
C ILE A 31 3.15 0.27 6.31
N SER A 32 2.50 -0.85 6.62
CA SER A 32 2.74 -2.10 5.91
C SER A 32 1.44 -2.81 5.60
N ALA A 33 1.41 -3.51 4.47
CA ALA A 33 0.28 -4.31 4.06
C ALA A 33 0.75 -5.60 3.40
N VAL A 34 0.00 -6.67 3.65
CA VAL A 34 0.17 -7.97 3.00
C VAL A 34 -1.13 -8.30 2.29
N LEU A 35 -1.05 -8.44 0.98
CA LEU A 35 -2.18 -8.78 0.12
C LEU A 35 -1.87 -10.12 -0.56
N PRO A 36 -2.61 -11.19 -0.24
CA PRO A 36 -2.46 -12.47 -0.94
C PRO A 36 -2.67 -12.35 -2.45
N SER A 37 -3.62 -11.51 -2.88
CA SER A 37 -3.90 -11.28 -4.29
C SER A 37 -4.39 -9.86 -4.58
N ALA A 38 -4.10 -9.38 -5.79
CA ALA A 38 -4.69 -8.18 -6.39
C ALA A 38 -4.99 -8.46 -7.86
N ALA A 39 -6.27 -8.51 -8.22
CA ALA A 39 -6.74 -8.94 -9.53
C ALA A 39 -7.55 -7.85 -10.24
N THR A 40 -7.36 -7.76 -11.55
CA THR A 40 -8.10 -6.91 -12.48
C THR A 40 -8.58 -7.77 -13.64
N SER A 41 -9.34 -7.20 -14.58
CA SER A 41 -9.74 -7.93 -15.80
C SER A 41 -8.58 -8.23 -16.76
N LEU A 42 -7.37 -7.71 -16.52
CA LEU A 42 -6.22 -7.83 -17.44
C LEU A 42 -4.99 -8.49 -16.81
N ALA A 43 -4.93 -8.52 -15.48
CA ALA A 43 -3.75 -8.94 -14.74
C ALA A 43 -4.11 -9.35 -13.32
N GLU A 44 -3.35 -10.31 -12.79
CA GLU A 44 -3.42 -10.78 -11.43
C GLU A 44 -2.03 -10.76 -10.80
N VAL A 45 -1.94 -10.28 -9.57
CA VAL A 45 -0.70 -10.24 -8.79
C VAL A 45 -0.91 -11.07 -7.54
N GLU A 46 -0.02 -12.02 -7.29
CA GLU A 46 -0.05 -12.88 -6.10
C GLU A 46 1.10 -12.52 -5.14
N GLY A 47 0.85 -12.65 -3.83
CA GLY A 47 1.87 -12.50 -2.79
C GLY A 47 2.44 -11.08 -2.69
N LEU A 48 1.58 -10.06 -2.70
CA LEU A 48 1.99 -8.66 -2.65
C LEU A 48 2.31 -8.21 -1.21
N THR A 49 3.51 -7.68 -1.00
CA THR A 49 3.87 -7.01 0.26
C THR A 49 4.27 -5.56 0.00
N LEU A 50 3.74 -4.65 0.82
CA LEU A 50 4.04 -3.23 0.78
C LEU A 50 4.61 -2.79 2.12
N ALA A 51 5.65 -1.97 2.07
CA ALA A 51 6.18 -1.27 3.24
C ALA A 51 6.47 0.17 2.84
N LEU A 52 5.81 1.12 3.50
CA LEU A 52 6.00 2.55 3.34
C LEU A 52 6.54 3.14 4.65
N HIS A 53 7.43 4.10 4.51
CA HIS A 53 8.14 4.73 5.61
C HIS A 53 8.30 6.24 5.35
N SER A 54 8.11 7.03 6.40
CA SER A 54 8.39 8.46 6.46
C SER A 54 9.00 8.84 7.80
N ASP A 55 10.03 9.69 7.78
CA ASP A 55 10.61 10.28 8.99
C ASP A 55 10.05 11.66 9.33
N ALA A 56 9.27 12.28 8.43
CA ALA A 56 8.82 13.67 8.58
C ALA A 56 7.40 13.88 8.02
N PHE A 57 6.47 12.99 8.36
CA PHE A 57 5.09 13.08 7.89
C PHE A 57 4.32 14.14 8.69
N ASP A 58 3.92 15.23 8.06
CA ASP A 58 3.02 16.23 8.65
C ASP A 58 1.59 15.69 8.68
N VAL A 59 1.09 15.39 9.88
CA VAL A 59 -0.24 14.82 10.08
C VAL A 59 -1.36 15.80 9.75
N LYS A 60 -1.13 17.11 9.91
CA LYS A 60 -2.16 18.14 9.68
C LYS A 60 -2.42 18.33 8.20
N SER A 61 -1.37 18.49 7.41
CA SER A 61 -1.48 18.60 5.95
C SER A 61 -1.58 17.24 5.26
N ARG A 62 -1.26 16.14 5.96
CA ARG A 62 -1.14 14.77 5.43
C ARG A 62 -0.12 14.70 4.30
N THR A 63 1.01 15.38 4.46
CA THR A 63 2.08 15.49 3.48
C THR A 63 3.43 15.15 4.11
N GLY A 64 4.43 14.90 3.27
CA GLY A 64 5.79 14.61 3.72
C GLY A 64 6.46 13.63 2.77
N PRO A 65 7.78 13.45 2.87
CA PRO A 65 8.48 12.45 2.08
C PRO A 65 8.01 11.06 2.49
N ILE A 66 7.54 10.27 1.53
CA ILE A 66 7.21 8.85 1.71
C ILE A 66 8.14 8.07 0.80
N SER A 67 8.79 7.06 1.35
CA SER A 67 9.57 6.07 0.61
C SER A 67 9.02 4.69 0.91
N GLY A 68 9.28 3.71 0.05
CA GLY A 68 8.81 2.37 0.33
C GLY A 68 9.24 1.34 -0.68
N THR A 69 8.87 0.11 -0.37
CA THR A 69 9.14 -1.07 -1.19
C THR A 69 7.83 -1.76 -1.51
N VAL A 70 7.79 -2.35 -2.70
CA VAL A 70 6.73 -3.24 -3.14
C VAL A 70 7.39 -4.50 -3.68
N THR A 71 6.92 -5.65 -3.22
CA THR A 71 7.34 -6.96 -3.73
C THR A 71 6.10 -7.75 -4.13
N ALA A 72 6.21 -8.50 -5.21
CA ALA A 72 5.20 -9.44 -5.65
C ALA A 72 5.87 -10.77 -5.96
N ASP A 73 5.22 -11.87 -5.61
CA ASP A 73 5.74 -13.20 -5.88
C ASP A 73 5.54 -13.57 -7.35
N LYS A 74 4.39 -13.18 -7.92
CA LYS A 74 4.03 -13.47 -9.31
C LYS A 74 3.13 -12.38 -9.89
N ILE A 75 3.32 -12.10 -11.18
CA ILE A 75 2.46 -11.24 -11.99
C ILE A 75 2.00 -12.06 -13.20
N GLY A 76 0.70 -12.33 -13.27
CA GLY A 76 0.02 -12.93 -14.43
C GLY A 76 -0.60 -11.85 -15.32
N LEU A 77 -0.51 -12.04 -16.63
CA LEU A 77 -1.11 -11.19 -17.65
C LEU A 77 -1.97 -12.07 -18.57
N ASP A 78 -3.15 -11.57 -18.95
CA ASP A 78 -4.03 -12.16 -19.97
C ASP A 78 -3.85 -11.45 -21.32
#